data_AF-A0A934R539-F1
#
_entry.id   AF-A0A934R539-F1
#
_cell.length_a   1.000
_cell.length_b   1.000
_cell.length_c   1.000
_cell.angle_alpha   90.00
_cell.angle_beta   90.00
_cell.angle_gamma   90.00
#
_symmetry.space_group_name_H-M   'P 1'
#
loop_
_entity.id
_entity.type
_entity.pdbx_description
1 polymer ?
#
loop_
_entity_poly.entity_id
_entity_poly.type
_entity_poly.pdbx_seq_one_letter_code
_entity_poly.pdbx_strand_id
1 'polypeptide(L)'
;MRVSPSSLLALSSAVLALVSSSCGVGGPAPAPLASLKPKKQLYKWYDDGGEGKVSVRISLTDQIAEFKRGDRDIGWCYVATGKEGHGTSDGSYKITEKIEDKYSNRYGWFEDEYGNVTDGDAKYNDKVPAGMVYVPAPMPYWMRLTSYGIGMHGGLIPEPGKPASHGCIRLPKEFVPLVYDVVSVGTPVVITHAPSRRSERDLESHDRQQPWTMNRGGDGSVESVTYRNGMPIMYR
;
A
#
# COMPACT_ATOMS: atom_id res chain seq x y z
N MET A 1 -42.03 -2.05 86.92
CA MET A 1 -41.68 -0.88 87.76
C MET A 1 -40.17 -0.82 87.89
N ARG A 2 -39.56 0.33 87.52
CA ARG A 2 -38.22 0.79 87.99
C ARG A 2 -37.04 -0.11 87.55
N VAL A 3 -35.82 0.34 87.23
CA VAL A 3 -35.08 1.60 87.28
C VAL A 3 -33.81 1.34 86.46
N SER A 4 -33.22 2.37 85.85
CA SER A 4 -31.81 2.36 85.41
C SER A 4 -30.87 2.21 86.62
N PRO A 5 -29.57 1.87 86.47
CA PRO A 5 -28.60 2.92 86.13
C PRO A 5 -27.33 2.49 85.36
N SER A 6 -26.64 3.53 84.93
CA SER A 6 -25.33 3.70 84.30
C SER A 6 -24.14 3.02 85.00
N SER A 7 -23.07 2.70 84.25
CA SER A 7 -21.68 3.15 84.52
C SER A 7 -20.65 2.59 83.51
N LEU A 8 -19.61 3.40 83.29
CA LEU A 8 -18.52 3.34 82.31
C LEU A 8 -17.38 2.34 82.63
N LEU A 9 -16.64 1.87 81.61
CA LEU A 9 -15.20 1.47 81.58
C LEU A 9 -14.85 1.18 80.10
N ALA A 10 -14.02 1.95 79.38
CA ALA A 10 -12.55 2.10 79.42
C ALA A 10 -11.83 1.31 78.29
N LEU A 11 -11.16 2.10 77.42
CA LEU A 11 -10.05 1.86 76.49
C LEU A 11 -9.68 0.44 76.01
N SER A 12 -9.64 0.28 74.68
CA SER A 12 -8.44 -0.23 73.99
C SER A 12 -8.46 0.20 72.52
N SER A 13 -7.60 1.16 72.15
CA SER A 13 -7.36 1.54 70.75
C SER A 13 -6.32 0.61 70.15
N ALA A 14 -6.73 -0.28 69.25
CA ALA A 14 -5.82 -1.07 68.44
C ALA A 14 -5.39 -0.27 67.21
N VAL A 15 -4.09 -0.04 67.10
CA VAL A 15 -3.39 0.52 65.93
C VAL A 15 -3.38 -0.54 64.82
N LEU A 16 -3.83 -0.18 63.61
CA LEU A 16 -3.53 -0.94 62.40
C LEU A 16 -2.89 -0.01 61.35
N ALA A 17 -1.72 -0.44 60.88
CA ALA A 17 -0.79 0.32 60.06
C ALA A 17 -1.17 0.34 58.57
N LEU A 18 -1.01 1.54 57.98
CA LEU A 18 -0.44 1.89 56.67
C LEU A 18 -0.45 0.85 55.53
N VAL A 19 -1.16 1.17 54.43
CA VAL A 19 -0.67 0.98 53.05
C VAL A 19 -1.22 2.09 52.13
N SER A 20 -0.29 2.89 51.58
CA SER A 20 -0.13 3.49 50.23
C SER A 20 -1.37 3.94 49.43
N SER A 21 -1.43 5.03 48.65
CA SER A 21 -0.45 5.78 47.83
C SER A 21 -1.06 7.18 47.61
N SER A 22 -0.37 8.28 47.92
CA SER A 22 0.61 8.98 47.08
C SER A 22 0.16 9.22 45.63
N CYS A 23 -0.07 10.51 45.35
CA CYS A 23 -0.02 11.17 44.05
C CYS A 23 -0.98 10.69 42.96
N GLY A 24 -2.17 11.31 42.94
CA GLY A 24 -2.88 11.55 41.68
C GLY A 24 -2.07 12.50 40.81
N VAL A 25 -1.10 11.95 40.07
CA VAL A 25 -0.44 12.64 38.96
C VAL A 25 -1.49 12.79 37.87
N GLY A 26 -1.98 14.02 37.70
CA GLY A 26 -2.63 14.45 36.47
C GLY A 26 -1.60 14.38 35.35
N GLY A 27 -1.42 13.19 34.77
CA GLY A 27 -0.76 13.05 33.48
C GLY A 27 -1.63 13.74 32.42
N PRO A 28 -1.04 14.33 31.36
CA PRO A 28 -1.83 14.77 30.24
C PRO A 28 -2.69 13.61 29.77
N ALA A 29 -3.98 13.85 29.57
CA ALA A 29 -4.88 12.89 28.95
C ALA A 29 -4.17 12.30 27.72
N PRO A 30 -4.18 10.97 27.51
CA PRO A 30 -3.63 10.41 26.30
C PRO A 30 -4.26 11.16 25.14
N ALA A 31 -3.42 11.77 24.30
CA ALA A 31 -3.89 12.43 23.09
C ALA A 31 -4.87 11.48 22.39
N PRO A 32 -6.04 11.96 21.94
CA PRO A 32 -6.99 11.09 21.26
C PRO A 32 -6.22 10.36 20.17
N LEU A 33 -6.24 9.02 20.22
CA LEU A 33 -5.64 8.14 19.21
C LEU A 33 -5.92 8.80 17.87
N ALA A 34 -4.87 9.31 17.22
CA ALA A 34 -5.00 9.93 15.92
C ALA A 34 -5.79 8.93 15.08
N SER A 35 -7.03 9.29 14.73
CA SER A 35 -7.92 8.43 13.97
C SER A 35 -7.15 7.99 12.74
N LEU A 36 -6.69 6.74 12.74
CA LEU A 36 -6.06 6.15 11.57
C LEU A 36 -7.18 6.12 10.54
N LYS A 37 -7.16 7.09 9.61
CA LYS A 37 -8.05 7.08 8.45
C LYS A 37 -7.96 5.66 7.86
N PRO A 38 -9.09 4.97 7.64
CA PRO A 38 -9.05 3.61 7.12
C PRO A 38 -8.24 3.61 5.82
N LYS A 39 -7.25 2.72 5.74
CA LYS A 39 -6.43 2.58 4.52
C LYS A 39 -7.38 2.16 3.39
N LYS A 40 -7.55 3.03 2.40
CA LYS A 40 -8.36 2.73 1.20
C LYS A 40 -7.82 1.45 0.57
N GLN A 41 -8.68 0.46 0.35
CA GLN A 41 -8.29 -0.79 -0.28
C GLN A 41 -7.77 -0.52 -1.70
N LEU A 42 -6.49 -0.85 -1.95
CA LEU A 42 -5.85 -0.52 -3.22
C LEU A 42 -6.09 -1.57 -4.32
N TYR A 43 -6.47 -2.79 -3.93
CA TYR A 43 -6.67 -3.90 -4.85
C TYR A 43 -7.54 -5.01 -4.22
N LYS A 44 -8.07 -5.91 -5.05
CA LYS A 44 -8.55 -7.23 -4.65
C LYS A 44 -8.06 -8.28 -5.64
N TRP A 45 -7.75 -9.46 -5.11
CA TRP A 45 -7.36 -10.64 -5.88
C TRP A 45 -8.25 -11.83 -5.49
N TYR A 46 -8.75 -12.56 -6.48
CA TYR A 46 -9.62 -13.72 -6.29
C TYR A 46 -9.43 -14.73 -7.42
N ASP A 47 -8.27 -14.72 -8.07
CA ASP A 47 -7.92 -15.74 -9.05
C ASP A 47 -7.80 -17.11 -8.36
N ASP A 48 -8.40 -18.12 -8.97
CA ASP A 48 -8.33 -19.52 -8.53
C ASP A 48 -7.28 -20.34 -9.29
N GLY A 49 -6.59 -19.71 -10.26
CA GLY A 49 -5.61 -20.39 -11.10
C GLY A 49 -6.23 -21.37 -12.10
N GLY A 50 -7.55 -21.32 -12.31
CA GLY A 50 -8.24 -22.20 -13.25
C GLY A 50 -7.87 -21.95 -14.71
N GLU A 51 -8.59 -22.60 -15.63
CA GLU A 51 -8.32 -22.46 -17.06
C GLU A 51 -8.69 -21.06 -17.60
N GLY A 52 -8.11 -20.72 -18.76
CA GLY A 52 -8.39 -19.50 -19.51
C GLY A 52 -7.18 -18.60 -19.71
N LYS A 53 -7.21 -17.78 -20.78
CA LYS A 53 -6.16 -16.80 -21.07
C LYS A 53 -6.37 -15.54 -20.22
N VAL A 54 -5.29 -15.05 -19.62
CA VAL A 54 -5.32 -13.79 -18.87
C VAL A 54 -5.34 -12.60 -19.83
N SER A 55 -6.12 -11.57 -19.48
CA SER A 55 -6.14 -10.27 -20.16
C SER A 55 -6.23 -9.14 -19.14
N VAL A 56 -5.70 -7.97 -19.50
CA VAL A 56 -5.68 -6.79 -18.65
C VAL A 56 -6.42 -5.65 -19.34
N ARG A 57 -7.24 -4.93 -18.58
CA ARG A 57 -7.89 -3.70 -19.02
C ARG A 57 -7.56 -2.58 -18.04
N ILE A 58 -7.23 -1.40 -18.55
CA ILE A 58 -6.83 -0.25 -17.74
C ILE A 58 -7.69 0.95 -18.13
N SER A 59 -8.48 1.45 -17.19
CA SER A 59 -9.19 2.74 -17.28
C SER A 59 -8.24 3.86 -16.85
N LEU A 60 -7.88 4.74 -17.78
CA LEU A 60 -7.14 5.97 -17.48
C LEU A 60 -8.01 6.99 -16.75
N THR A 61 -9.33 6.95 -16.95
CA THR A 61 -10.27 7.88 -16.32
C THR A 61 -10.39 7.61 -14.82
N ASP A 62 -10.51 6.35 -14.43
CA ASP A 62 -10.69 5.98 -13.01
C ASP A 62 -9.39 5.53 -12.34
N GLN A 63 -8.31 5.42 -13.13
CA GLN A 63 -7.03 4.86 -12.69
C GLN A 63 -7.17 3.47 -12.07
N ILE A 64 -7.86 2.57 -12.79
CA ILE A 64 -8.11 1.19 -12.35
C ILE A 64 -7.64 0.21 -13.43
N ALA A 65 -6.90 -0.81 -13.01
CA ALA A 65 -6.64 -2.00 -13.80
C ALA A 65 -7.57 -3.14 -13.36
N GLU A 66 -8.17 -3.82 -14.33
CA GLU A 66 -9.06 -4.96 -14.19
C GLU A 66 -8.41 -6.16 -14.88
N PHE A 67 -8.45 -7.31 -14.21
CA PHE A 67 -7.79 -8.53 -14.68
C PHE A 67 -8.85 -9.60 -14.92
N LYS A 68 -8.78 -10.23 -16.10
CA LYS A 68 -9.68 -11.32 -16.46
C LYS A 68 -8.92 -12.57 -16.86
N ARG A 69 -9.54 -13.72 -16.63
CA ARG A 69 -9.11 -15.03 -17.11
C ARG A 69 -10.26 -15.68 -17.88
N GLY A 70 -10.15 -15.69 -19.21
CA GLY A 70 -11.32 -15.91 -20.08
C GLY A 70 -12.36 -14.82 -19.81
N ASP A 71 -13.61 -15.22 -19.54
CA ASP A 71 -14.69 -14.27 -19.21
C ASP A 71 -14.75 -13.89 -17.72
N ARG A 72 -14.04 -14.64 -16.87
CA ARG A 72 -14.04 -14.50 -15.41
C ARG A 72 -13.22 -13.29 -15.00
N ASP A 73 -13.77 -12.50 -14.10
CA ASP A 73 -13.06 -11.48 -13.36
C ASP A 73 -12.18 -12.15 -12.31
N ILE A 74 -10.90 -11.79 -12.21
CA ILE A 74 -9.94 -12.41 -11.28
C ILE A 74 -9.26 -11.42 -10.33
N GLY A 75 -9.44 -10.12 -10.58
CA GLY A 75 -8.91 -9.10 -9.70
C GLY A 75 -8.99 -7.70 -10.27
N TRP A 76 -8.67 -6.73 -9.44
CA TRP A 76 -8.53 -5.33 -9.83
C TRP A 76 -7.55 -4.61 -8.89
N CYS A 77 -6.99 -3.51 -9.35
CA CYS A 77 -6.24 -2.58 -8.52
C CYS A 77 -6.37 -1.14 -9.00
N TYR A 78 -6.15 -0.18 -8.10
CA TYR A 78 -5.81 1.17 -8.50
C TYR A 78 -4.42 1.19 -9.13
N VAL A 79 -4.28 1.96 -10.19
CA VAL A 79 -3.00 2.24 -10.84
C VAL A 79 -2.63 3.70 -10.70
N ALA A 80 -1.37 4.02 -10.97
CA ALA A 80 -0.95 5.40 -11.20
C ALA A 80 -0.26 5.47 -12.57
N THR A 81 -0.96 6.07 -13.54
CA THR A 81 -0.49 6.26 -14.90
C THR A 81 0.25 7.60 -15.05
N GLY A 82 0.65 7.90 -16.28
CA GLY A 82 1.33 9.14 -16.64
C GLY A 82 0.54 10.40 -16.27
N LYS A 83 1.18 11.33 -15.55
CA LYS A 83 0.64 12.66 -15.23
C LYS A 83 0.56 13.54 -16.48
N GLU A 84 -0.06 14.71 -16.35
CA GLU A 84 -0.09 15.72 -17.41
C GLU A 84 1.32 16.01 -17.97
N GLY A 85 1.45 16.12 -19.30
CA GLY A 85 2.74 16.21 -19.99
C GLY A 85 3.50 14.89 -20.14
N HIS A 86 3.06 13.82 -19.47
CA HIS A 86 3.64 12.47 -19.51
C HIS A 86 2.59 11.38 -19.65
N GLY A 87 1.45 11.69 -20.30
CA GLY A 87 0.29 10.81 -20.37
C GLY A 87 0.61 9.41 -20.91
N THR A 88 -0.02 8.39 -20.31
CA THR A 88 0.02 7.03 -20.85
C THR A 88 -0.92 6.95 -22.05
N SER A 89 -0.41 6.52 -23.19
CA SER A 89 -1.21 6.37 -24.42
C SER A 89 -2.23 5.24 -24.28
N ASP A 90 -3.47 5.49 -24.71
CA ASP A 90 -4.50 4.47 -24.83
C ASP A 90 -4.23 3.54 -26.03
N GLY A 91 -5.00 2.46 -26.16
CA GLY A 91 -4.89 1.51 -27.26
C GLY A 91 -4.80 0.05 -26.81
N SER A 92 -4.53 -0.82 -27.78
CA SER A 92 -4.37 -2.26 -27.58
C SER A 92 -2.92 -2.66 -27.67
N TYR A 93 -2.42 -3.26 -26.58
CA TYR A 93 -1.03 -3.66 -26.40
C TYR A 93 -0.94 -5.16 -26.08
N LYS A 94 0.29 -5.66 -26.07
CA LYS A 94 0.64 -6.96 -25.53
C LYS A 94 1.84 -6.82 -24.62
N ILE A 95 1.93 -7.66 -23.60
CA ILE A 95 3.17 -7.79 -22.83
C ILE A 95 4.25 -8.34 -23.76
N THR A 96 5.36 -7.63 -23.90
CA THR A 96 6.46 -7.98 -24.82
C THR A 96 7.72 -8.45 -24.11
N GLU A 97 7.86 -8.13 -22.83
CA GLU A 97 9.02 -8.47 -22.00
C GLU A 97 8.58 -8.50 -20.54
N LYS A 98 9.19 -9.40 -19.77
CA LYS A 98 9.01 -9.52 -18.32
C LYS A 98 10.39 -9.57 -17.64
N ILE A 99 10.61 -8.73 -16.63
CA ILE A 99 11.86 -8.67 -15.84
C ILE A 99 11.48 -8.41 -14.38
N GLU A 100 11.92 -9.25 -13.44
CA GLU A 100 11.62 -9.08 -12.02
C GLU A 100 12.35 -7.86 -11.44
N ASP A 101 13.68 -7.81 -11.59
CA ASP A 101 14.50 -6.76 -11.00
C ASP A 101 14.97 -5.75 -12.05
N LYS A 102 14.04 -4.90 -12.51
CA LYS A 102 14.35 -3.85 -13.47
C LYS A 102 14.62 -2.51 -12.81
N TYR A 103 15.58 -1.78 -13.37
CA TYR A 103 15.83 -0.38 -13.06
C TYR A 103 15.61 0.51 -14.29
N SER A 104 15.23 1.77 -14.05
CA SER A 104 15.01 2.74 -15.12
C SER A 104 16.34 3.24 -15.68
N ASN A 105 16.44 3.26 -17.01
CA ASN A 105 17.63 3.78 -17.71
C ASN A 105 17.64 5.31 -17.79
N ARG A 106 16.52 5.97 -17.48
CA ARG A 106 16.33 7.42 -17.72
C ARG A 106 15.99 8.22 -16.49
N TYR A 107 15.35 7.60 -15.51
CA TYR A 107 14.77 8.26 -14.33
C TYR A 107 15.34 7.65 -13.06
N GLY A 108 15.61 8.50 -12.09
CA GLY A 108 16.20 8.13 -10.81
C GLY A 108 16.08 9.30 -9.84
N TRP A 109 16.99 9.34 -8.88
CA TRP A 109 17.10 10.44 -7.92
C TRP A 109 18.55 10.62 -7.48
N PHE A 110 18.83 11.74 -6.83
CA PHE A 110 20.12 11.96 -6.16
C PHE A 110 20.01 11.64 -4.67
N GLU A 111 21.02 10.96 -4.15
CA GLU A 111 21.20 10.70 -2.72
C GLU A 111 22.48 11.36 -2.20
N ASP A 112 22.44 11.86 -0.96
CA ASP A 112 23.63 12.31 -0.22
C ASP A 112 24.41 11.14 0.43
N GLU A 113 25.51 11.43 1.12
CA GLU A 113 26.34 10.43 1.82
C GLU A 113 25.57 9.63 2.89
N TYR A 114 24.44 10.16 3.37
CA TYR A 114 23.60 9.50 4.36
C TYR A 114 22.49 8.68 3.71
N GLY A 115 22.25 8.80 2.39
CA GLY A 115 21.13 8.15 1.68
C GLY A 115 19.82 8.96 1.74
N ASN A 116 19.88 10.26 1.95
CA ASN A 116 18.71 11.14 1.86
C ASN A 116 18.50 11.59 0.41
N VAL A 117 17.25 11.54 -0.04
CA VAL A 117 16.89 11.96 -1.40
C VAL A 117 16.87 13.49 -1.45
N THR A 118 17.72 14.07 -2.29
CA THR A 118 17.84 15.53 -2.46
C THR A 118 17.13 16.03 -3.72
N ASP A 119 17.03 15.18 -4.74
CA ASP A 119 16.23 15.40 -5.94
C ASP A 119 15.55 14.09 -6.36
N GLY A 120 14.23 14.01 -6.21
CA GLY A 120 13.44 12.82 -6.51
C GLY A 120 13.05 12.63 -7.99
N ASP A 121 13.48 13.51 -8.89
CA ASP A 121 13.13 13.48 -10.32
C ASP A 121 14.36 13.62 -11.24
N ALA A 122 15.53 13.19 -10.76
CA ALA A 122 16.76 13.25 -11.51
C ALA A 122 16.74 12.34 -12.76
N LYS A 123 17.35 12.83 -13.84
CA LYS A 123 17.57 12.08 -15.08
C LYS A 123 18.99 11.56 -15.14
N TYR A 124 19.20 10.48 -15.88
CA TYR A 124 20.52 9.84 -16.02
C TYR A 124 21.60 10.78 -16.59
N ASN A 125 21.21 11.82 -17.32
CA ASN A 125 22.09 12.80 -17.94
C ASN A 125 22.20 14.12 -17.17
N ASP A 126 21.54 14.23 -16.01
CA ASP A 126 21.66 15.41 -15.16
C ASP A 126 23.03 15.42 -14.47
N LYS A 127 23.55 16.62 -14.23
CA LYS A 127 24.84 16.78 -13.55
C LYS A 127 24.66 16.43 -12.07
N VAL A 128 25.26 15.32 -11.65
CA VAL A 128 25.27 14.92 -10.24
C VAL A 128 26.00 15.99 -9.40
N PRO A 129 25.36 16.56 -8.37
CA PRO A 129 26.01 17.51 -7.48
C PRO A 129 27.18 16.87 -6.72
N ALA A 130 28.15 17.69 -6.29
CA ALA A 130 29.30 17.21 -5.53
C ALA A 130 28.85 16.54 -4.22
N GLY A 131 29.38 15.35 -3.93
CA GLY A 131 29.02 14.57 -2.75
C GLY A 131 27.70 13.80 -2.85
N MET A 132 27.06 13.78 -4.02
CA MET A 132 25.84 13.02 -4.27
C MET A 132 26.09 11.85 -5.23
N VAL A 133 25.17 10.89 -5.23
CA VAL A 133 25.14 9.76 -6.17
C VAL A 133 23.81 9.70 -6.90
N TYR A 134 23.84 9.33 -8.17
CA TYR A 134 22.63 9.02 -8.93
C TYR A 134 22.18 7.58 -8.66
N VAL A 135 20.92 7.41 -8.28
CA VAL A 135 20.30 6.12 -8.03
C VAL A 135 19.18 5.92 -9.05
N PRO A 136 19.26 4.90 -9.92
CA PRO A 136 18.23 4.65 -10.93
C PRO A 136 16.93 4.14 -10.27
N ALA A 137 15.78 4.57 -10.79
CA ALA A 137 14.50 4.23 -10.18
C ALA A 137 14.16 2.73 -10.38
N PRO A 138 13.85 1.98 -9.32
CA PRO A 138 13.46 0.58 -9.41
C PRO A 138 12.05 0.48 -10.01
N MET A 139 11.89 -0.51 -10.89
CA MET A 139 10.66 -0.87 -11.57
C MET A 139 10.42 -2.38 -11.42
N PRO A 140 10.21 -2.87 -10.18
CA PRO A 140 10.12 -4.30 -9.91
C PRO A 140 8.91 -4.91 -10.63
N TYR A 141 9.02 -6.19 -11.02
CA TYR A 141 8.01 -6.92 -11.78
C TYR A 141 7.61 -6.19 -13.06
N TRP A 142 8.61 -5.76 -13.81
CA TRP A 142 8.45 -5.05 -15.06
C TRP A 142 7.76 -5.90 -16.13
N MET A 143 6.72 -5.33 -16.74
CA MET A 143 5.96 -5.91 -17.85
C MET A 143 5.87 -4.88 -18.98
N ARG A 144 6.68 -5.02 -20.02
CA ARG A 144 6.77 -4.04 -21.13
C ARG A 144 5.53 -4.09 -22.02
N LEU A 145 5.02 -2.92 -22.40
CA LEU A 145 3.93 -2.77 -23.38
C LEU A 145 4.39 -2.15 -24.70
N THR A 146 5.40 -1.27 -24.67
CA THR A 146 5.84 -0.52 -25.86
C THR A 146 7.34 -0.67 -26.13
N SER A 147 7.72 -0.50 -27.40
CA SER A 147 9.13 -0.49 -27.82
C SER A 147 9.92 0.67 -27.20
N TYR A 148 9.28 1.82 -27.03
CA TYR A 148 9.88 3.04 -26.48
C TYR A 148 9.96 3.10 -24.94
N GLY A 149 9.61 2.00 -24.25
CA GLY A 149 9.93 1.85 -22.82
C GLY A 149 8.80 2.19 -21.86
N ILE A 150 7.54 2.04 -22.26
CA ILE A 150 6.39 2.10 -21.35
C ILE A 150 5.95 0.68 -20.98
N GLY A 151 5.65 0.47 -19.71
CA GLY A 151 5.27 -0.81 -19.15
C GLY A 151 4.51 -0.68 -17.84
N MET A 152 4.03 -1.82 -17.34
CA MET A 152 3.46 -1.98 -16.01
C MET A 152 4.56 -2.42 -15.05
N HIS A 153 4.57 -1.92 -13.81
CA HIS A 153 5.52 -2.36 -12.78
C HIS A 153 5.02 -2.01 -11.38
N GLY A 154 5.66 -2.56 -10.35
CA GLY A 154 5.38 -2.22 -8.96
C GLY A 154 5.81 -0.79 -8.63
N GLY A 155 4.96 -0.05 -7.93
CA GLY A 155 5.23 1.32 -7.54
C GLY A 155 4.30 1.83 -6.45
N LEU A 156 4.57 3.05 -5.98
CA LEU A 156 3.67 3.73 -5.05
C LEU A 156 2.43 4.24 -5.79
N ILE A 157 1.28 4.11 -5.13
CA ILE A 157 0.01 4.73 -5.52
C ILE A 157 -0.27 5.85 -4.51
N PRO A 158 0.30 7.06 -4.71
CA PRO A 158 0.22 8.12 -3.71
C PRO A 158 -1.21 8.62 -3.52
N GLU A 159 -2.00 8.66 -4.60
CA GLU A 159 -3.39 9.09 -4.58
C GLU A 159 -4.25 8.20 -5.49
N PRO A 160 -4.98 7.22 -4.94
CA PRO A 160 -5.81 6.30 -5.72
C PRO A 160 -6.88 7.05 -6.51
N GLY A 161 -6.95 6.80 -7.82
CA GLY A 161 -7.82 7.54 -8.73
C GLY A 161 -7.12 8.67 -9.49
N LYS A 162 -5.83 8.95 -9.21
CA LYS A 162 -5.08 10.01 -9.90
C LYS A 162 -3.78 9.50 -10.57
N PRO A 163 -3.44 10.03 -11.75
CA PRO A 163 -2.14 9.79 -12.37
C PRO A 163 -1.00 10.37 -11.53
N ALA A 164 0.15 9.68 -11.49
CA ALA A 164 1.30 10.11 -10.69
C ALA A 164 2.67 9.63 -11.23
N SER A 165 2.73 9.11 -12.45
CA SER A 165 3.94 8.57 -13.05
C SER A 165 4.46 9.44 -14.21
N HIS A 166 5.66 9.10 -14.72
CA HIS A 166 6.25 9.67 -15.93
C HIS A 166 5.90 8.88 -17.21
N GLY A 167 4.78 8.13 -17.19
CA GLY A 167 4.21 7.44 -18.35
C GLY A 167 3.98 5.95 -18.14
N CYS A 168 4.78 5.29 -17.30
CA CYS A 168 4.56 3.89 -16.92
C CYS A 168 3.27 3.72 -16.09
N ILE A 169 2.74 2.49 -16.06
CA ILE A 169 1.59 2.16 -15.22
C ILE A 169 2.11 1.53 -13.93
N ARG A 170 2.01 2.25 -12.81
CA ARG A 170 2.37 1.69 -11.49
C ARG A 170 1.20 0.89 -10.93
N LEU A 171 1.50 -0.32 -10.46
CA LEU A 171 0.60 -1.16 -9.67
C LEU A 171 1.05 -1.14 -8.20
N PRO A 172 0.15 -1.41 -7.23
CA PRO A 172 0.54 -1.51 -5.83
C PRO A 172 1.62 -2.58 -5.64
N LYS A 173 2.67 -2.25 -4.87
CA LYS A 173 3.86 -3.12 -4.71
C LYS A 173 3.53 -4.53 -4.21
N GLU A 174 2.58 -4.66 -3.29
CA GLU A 174 2.16 -5.97 -2.76
C GLU A 174 1.32 -6.79 -3.76
N PHE A 175 0.75 -6.13 -4.76
CA PHE A 175 -0.17 -6.74 -5.72
C PHE A 175 0.50 -7.13 -7.04
N VAL A 176 1.53 -6.38 -7.45
CA VAL A 176 2.20 -6.63 -8.73
C VAL A 176 2.81 -8.04 -8.88
N PRO A 177 3.34 -8.72 -7.84
CA PRO A 177 3.86 -10.08 -8.00
C PRO A 177 2.77 -11.06 -8.44
N LEU A 178 1.56 -10.96 -7.85
CA LEU A 178 0.41 -11.80 -8.21
C LEU A 178 0.04 -11.65 -9.69
N VAL A 179 0.04 -10.42 -10.19
CA VAL A 179 -0.21 -10.13 -11.61
C VAL A 179 0.92 -10.68 -12.47
N TYR A 180 2.17 -10.44 -12.08
CA TYR A 180 3.34 -10.87 -12.80
C TYR A 180 3.36 -12.39 -12.98
N ASP A 181 2.98 -13.16 -11.98
CA ASP A 181 2.97 -14.62 -12.04
C ASP A 181 1.97 -15.17 -13.05
N VAL A 182 0.79 -14.54 -13.16
CA VAL A 182 -0.28 -15.06 -14.03
C VAL A 182 -0.22 -14.56 -15.48
N VAL A 183 0.43 -13.42 -15.73
CA VAL A 183 0.56 -12.88 -17.08
C VAL A 183 1.79 -13.46 -17.79
N SER A 184 1.70 -13.56 -19.11
CA SER A 184 2.78 -14.08 -19.97
C SER A 184 3.13 -13.05 -21.04
N VAL A 185 4.30 -13.21 -21.67
CA VAL A 185 4.58 -12.51 -22.93
C VAL A 185 3.49 -12.88 -23.94
N GLY A 186 2.90 -11.88 -24.57
CA GLY A 186 1.74 -12.00 -25.46
C GLY A 186 0.38 -11.73 -24.79
N THR A 187 0.31 -11.66 -23.45
CA THR A 187 -0.92 -11.30 -22.73
C THR A 187 -1.45 -9.95 -23.24
N PRO A 188 -2.72 -9.87 -23.69
CA PRO A 188 -3.30 -8.63 -24.19
C PRO A 188 -3.58 -7.65 -23.05
N VAL A 189 -3.27 -6.38 -23.32
CA VAL A 189 -3.52 -5.26 -22.41
C VAL A 189 -4.25 -4.16 -23.18
N VAL A 190 -5.43 -3.76 -22.72
CA VAL A 190 -6.21 -2.67 -23.31
C VAL A 190 -6.19 -1.47 -22.39
N ILE A 191 -5.68 -0.34 -22.87
CA ILE A 191 -5.68 0.94 -22.17
C ILE A 191 -6.75 1.83 -22.81
N THR A 192 -7.53 2.54 -22.01
CA THR A 192 -8.70 3.27 -22.50
C THR A 192 -9.09 4.46 -21.63
N HIS A 193 -9.87 5.39 -22.18
CA HIS A 193 -10.57 6.43 -21.43
C HIS A 193 -12.00 6.05 -21.05
N ALA A 194 -12.51 4.92 -21.53
CA ALA A 194 -13.83 4.45 -21.09
C ALA A 194 -13.78 4.10 -19.59
N PRO A 195 -14.84 4.43 -18.83
CA PRO A 195 -14.89 4.13 -17.41
C PRO A 195 -14.61 2.65 -17.08
N SER A 196 -14.17 2.44 -15.86
CA SER A 196 -14.02 1.15 -15.20
C SER A 196 -15.34 0.40 -15.30
N ARG A 197 -15.26 -0.92 -15.49
CA ARG A 197 -16.46 -1.76 -15.49
C ARG A 197 -16.91 -2.09 -14.07
N ARG A 198 -16.13 -1.71 -13.06
CA ARG A 198 -16.51 -1.77 -11.64
C ARG A 198 -17.47 -0.61 -11.32
N SER A 199 -18.56 -0.89 -10.60
CA SER A 199 -19.39 0.18 -10.08
C SER A 199 -18.69 0.89 -8.91
N GLU A 200 -19.04 2.15 -8.65
CA GLU A 200 -18.54 2.90 -7.49
C GLU A 200 -18.86 2.17 -6.17
N ARG A 201 -20.02 1.49 -6.12
CA ARG A 201 -20.36 0.55 -5.05
C ARG A 201 -19.37 -0.61 -4.96
N ASP A 202 -18.86 -1.20 -6.03
CA ASP A 202 -17.87 -2.29 -5.94
C ASP A 202 -16.52 -1.84 -5.39
N LEU A 203 -16.20 -0.55 -5.58
CA LEU A 203 -15.01 0.12 -5.04
C LEU A 203 -15.18 0.52 -3.56
N GLU A 204 -16.40 0.84 -3.13
CA GLU A 204 -16.72 1.31 -1.76
C GLU A 204 -17.32 0.24 -0.82
N SER A 205 -18.01 -0.79 -1.33
CA SER A 205 -18.97 -1.61 -0.56
C SER A 205 -18.40 -2.68 0.37
N HIS A 206 -17.10 -2.78 0.60
CA HIS A 206 -16.54 -3.92 1.35
C HIS A 206 -15.81 -3.56 2.64
N ASP A 207 -16.43 -2.68 3.43
CA ASP A 207 -16.13 -2.46 4.85
C ASP A 207 -17.27 -2.93 5.80
N ARG A 208 -18.40 -3.44 5.27
CA ARG A 208 -19.62 -3.64 6.10
C ARG A 208 -20.07 -5.06 6.41
N GLN A 209 -19.41 -6.11 5.92
CA GLN A 209 -19.80 -7.49 6.28
C GLN A 209 -18.60 -8.43 6.33
N GLN A 210 -17.93 -8.48 7.48
CA GLN A 210 -17.39 -9.72 8.04
C GLN A 210 -17.38 -9.59 9.58
N PRO A 211 -18.33 -10.19 10.32
CA PRO A 211 -18.11 -10.46 11.73
C PRO A 211 -16.90 -11.41 11.85
N TRP A 212 -15.91 -10.96 12.61
CA TRP A 212 -14.69 -11.68 12.99
C TRP A 212 -14.97 -13.06 13.62
N THR A 213 -15.05 -14.11 12.81
CA THR A 213 -14.69 -15.45 13.29
C THR A 213 -13.20 -15.64 13.10
N MET A 214 -12.47 -15.55 14.21
CA MET A 214 -11.09 -15.99 14.29
C MET A 214 -10.99 -17.44 13.84
N ASN A 215 -10.40 -17.67 12.66
CA ASN A 215 -9.64 -18.88 12.41
C ASN A 215 -8.18 -18.47 12.26
N ARG A 216 -7.46 -18.68 13.36
CA ARG A 216 -6.02 -18.50 13.49
C ARG A 216 -5.34 -19.68 12.77
N GLY A 217 -4.62 -19.39 11.70
CA GLY A 217 -3.74 -20.34 11.02
C GLY A 217 -3.24 -19.78 9.69
N GLY A 218 -2.03 -19.24 9.69
CA GLY A 218 -1.44 -18.48 8.59
C GLY A 218 -1.37 -17.01 8.96
N ASP A 219 -0.49 -16.69 9.90
CA ASP A 219 -0.16 -15.32 10.28
C ASP A 219 0.33 -14.57 9.03
N GLY A 220 -0.53 -13.75 8.44
CA GLY A 220 -0.19 -12.77 7.40
C GLY A 220 0.83 -11.71 7.85
N SER A 221 1.68 -12.02 8.83
CA SER A 221 2.91 -11.35 9.19
C SER A 221 4.07 -12.05 8.53
N VAL A 222 4.23 -11.85 7.21
CA VAL A 222 5.58 -11.88 6.65
C VAL A 222 6.30 -10.61 7.11
N GLU A 223 7.53 -10.80 7.55
CA GLU A 223 8.38 -9.86 8.25
C GLU A 223 8.29 -8.42 7.69
N SER A 224 8.23 -7.46 8.60
CA SER A 224 8.17 -6.03 8.29
C SER A 224 9.32 -5.64 7.36
N VAL A 225 9.03 -5.48 6.07
CA VAL A 225 9.90 -4.75 5.16
C VAL A 225 10.07 -3.36 5.77
N THR A 226 11.28 -3.06 6.24
CA THR A 226 11.57 -1.70 6.69
C THR A 226 11.59 -0.82 5.43
N TYR A 227 11.03 0.37 5.53
CA TYR A 227 10.98 1.31 4.41
C TYR A 227 11.82 2.52 4.78
N ARG A 228 12.80 2.86 3.94
CA ARG A 228 13.48 4.16 4.03
C ARG A 228 12.92 5.05 2.92
N ASN A 229 12.33 6.18 3.29
CA ASN A 229 11.81 7.18 2.35
C ASN A 229 10.84 6.64 1.28
N GLY A 230 10.04 5.61 1.61
CA GLY A 230 9.07 4.99 0.69
C GLY A 230 9.61 3.85 -0.19
N MET A 231 10.82 3.36 0.09
CA MET A 231 11.48 2.30 -0.67
C MET A 231 11.79 1.06 0.19
N PRO A 232 11.57 -0.17 -0.33
CA PRO A 232 11.93 -1.40 0.37
C PRO A 232 13.46 -1.57 0.38
N ILE A 233 14.03 -1.89 1.55
CA ILE A 233 15.47 -2.14 1.71
C ILE A 233 15.91 -3.56 1.32
N MET A 234 15.08 -4.36 0.66
CA MET A 234 15.36 -5.79 0.42
C MET A 234 15.29 -6.13 -1.08
N TYR A 235 16.41 -5.98 -1.77
CA TYR A 235 16.88 -6.89 -2.82
C TYR A 235 18.38 -7.08 -2.59
N ARG A 236 18.70 -7.99 -1.66
CA ARG A 236 19.99 -8.67 -1.57
C ARG A 236 19.71 -10.16 -1.65
#